data_AF-A0A0D9XSF6-F1
#
_entry.id   AF-A0A0D9XSF6-F1
#
_cell.length_a   1.000
_cell.length_b   1.000
_cell.length_c   1.000
_cell.angle_alpha   90.00
_cell.angle_beta   90.00
_cell.angle_gamma   90.00
#
_symmetry.space_group_name_H-M   'P 1'
#
loop_
_entity.id
_entity.type
_entity.pdbx_description
1 polymer ?
#
loop_
_entity_poly.entity_id
_entity_poly.type
_entity_poly.pdbx_seq_one_letter_code
_entity_poly.pdbx_strand_id
1 'polypeptide(L)'
;MRERNQRGGRKEPTVDHIKHANWKGVADFLDALLKKNELEPNDELAHLLEKLKEKSSINYCDLVWEPGLWTTMVKIHFVREVYWSIKGDRKSVLENTNPLGIKTFMTKLGYSSNQEKSLLDSILFLRKRVVAHQDTTYLSYNGDKNEVGESKRSVELLLQKTKADYMIELVSHIRRLGWLIESPILRSKTQYMEAFRQSKK
;
A
#
# COMPACT_ATOMS: atom_id res chain seq x y z
N MET A 1 -4.88 -18.28 -61.11
CA MET A 1 -3.50 -18.20 -60.56
C MET A 1 -3.25 -16.79 -60.06
N ARG A 2 -2.75 -16.68 -58.81
CA ARG A 2 -2.08 -15.53 -58.18
C ARG A 2 -2.92 -14.26 -57.94
N GLU A 3 -2.75 -13.54 -56.84
CA GLU A 3 -2.39 -13.81 -55.45
C GLU A 3 -2.71 -12.51 -54.70
N ARG A 4 -3.28 -12.68 -53.50
CA ARG A 4 -3.24 -11.78 -52.33
C ARG A 4 -2.81 -10.32 -52.52
N ASN A 5 -3.73 -9.42 -52.16
CA ASN A 5 -3.38 -8.22 -51.41
C ASN A 5 -4.46 -7.94 -50.36
N GLN A 6 -4.57 -8.82 -49.35
CA GLN A 6 -5.08 -8.41 -48.05
C GLN A 6 -4.01 -7.52 -47.42
N ARG A 7 -4.11 -6.21 -47.68
CA ARG A 7 -3.40 -5.22 -46.87
C ARG A 7 -4.01 -5.30 -45.48
N GLY A 8 -3.32 -6.00 -44.58
CA GLY A 8 -3.65 -6.01 -43.17
C GLY A 8 -3.67 -4.58 -42.67
N GLY A 9 -4.88 -4.03 -42.51
CA GLY A 9 -5.07 -2.75 -41.85
C GLY A 9 -4.41 -2.84 -40.48
N ARG A 10 -3.53 -1.88 -40.16
CA ARG A 10 -3.10 -1.68 -38.79
C ARG A 10 -4.37 -1.52 -37.96
N LYS A 11 -4.73 -2.53 -37.15
CA LYS A 11 -5.79 -2.39 -36.17
C LYS A 11 -5.42 -1.22 -35.29
N GLU A 12 -6.30 -0.22 -35.22
CA GLU A 12 -6.12 0.89 -34.31
C GLU A 12 -5.91 0.36 -32.89
N PRO A 13 -5.00 0.96 -32.09
CA PRO A 13 -4.80 0.54 -30.72
C PRO A 13 -6.14 0.61 -29.96
N THR A 14 -6.62 -0.52 -29.45
CA THR A 14 -7.82 -0.55 -28.62
C THR A 14 -7.48 -0.03 -27.22
N VAL A 15 -8.50 0.39 -26.48
CA VAL A 15 -8.37 0.76 -25.07
C VAL A 15 -7.67 -0.34 -24.25
N ASP A 16 -7.88 -1.61 -24.61
CA ASP A 16 -7.24 -2.74 -23.95
C ASP A 16 -5.75 -2.86 -24.31
N HIS A 17 -5.32 -2.45 -25.51
CA HIS A 17 -3.89 -2.33 -25.84
C HIS A 17 -3.22 -1.24 -24.99
N ILE A 18 -3.87 -0.10 -24.75
CA ILE A 18 -3.33 0.97 -23.89
C ILE A 18 -3.28 0.53 -22.41
N LYS A 19 -4.29 -0.22 -21.95
CA LYS A 19 -4.36 -0.76 -20.59
C LYS A 19 -3.29 -1.82 -20.28
N HIS A 20 -2.87 -2.61 -21.28
CA HIS A 20 -1.87 -3.67 -21.10
C HIS A 20 -0.44 -3.24 -21.48
N ALA A 21 -0.26 -2.24 -22.36
CA ALA A 21 1.04 -1.98 -22.99
C ALA A 21 1.92 -0.89 -22.33
N ASN A 22 1.43 -0.10 -21.37
CA ASN A 22 2.20 1.06 -20.89
C ASN A 22 2.80 0.96 -19.47
N TRP A 23 2.55 -0.11 -18.72
CA TRP A 23 3.10 -0.23 -17.35
C TRP A 23 4.62 -0.33 -17.32
N LYS A 24 5.19 -1.10 -18.25
CA LYS A 24 6.64 -1.12 -18.43
C LYS A 24 7.19 0.25 -18.83
N GLY A 25 6.50 0.97 -19.71
CA GLY A 25 6.88 2.34 -20.10
C GLY A 25 6.86 3.31 -18.91
N VAL A 26 5.86 3.19 -18.02
CA VAL A 26 5.81 3.93 -16.75
C VAL A 26 6.99 3.56 -15.86
N ALA A 27 7.35 2.28 -15.76
CA ALA A 27 8.50 1.83 -14.99
C ALA A 27 9.82 2.40 -15.53
N ASP A 28 10.01 2.34 -16.85
CA ASP A 28 11.21 2.87 -17.51
C ASP A 28 11.31 4.40 -17.33
N PHE A 29 10.17 5.11 -17.38
CA PHE A 29 10.11 6.55 -17.09
C PHE A 29 10.45 6.88 -15.63
N LEU A 30 9.88 6.16 -14.67
CA LEU A 30 10.16 6.36 -13.24
C LEU A 30 11.63 6.07 -12.92
N ASP A 31 12.20 5.00 -13.48
CA ASP A 31 13.61 4.64 -13.33
C ASP A 31 14.54 5.71 -13.93
N ALA A 32 14.20 6.23 -15.12
CA ALA A 32 14.93 7.36 -15.72
C ALA A 32 14.86 8.63 -14.85
N LEU A 33 13.71 8.89 -14.23
CA LEU A 33 13.52 10.04 -13.35
C LEU A 33 14.34 9.92 -12.06
N LEU A 34 14.41 8.73 -11.46
CA LEU A 34 15.26 8.47 -10.30
C LEU A 34 16.74 8.68 -10.64
N LYS A 35 17.22 8.09 -11.74
CA LYS A 35 18.61 8.24 -12.22
C LYS A 35 18.97 9.69 -12.51
N LYS A 36 18.07 10.43 -13.17
CA LYS A 36 18.29 11.85 -13.51
C LYS A 36 18.49 12.72 -12.27
N ASN A 37 17.83 12.38 -11.16
CA ASN A 37 17.89 13.16 -9.92
C ASN A 37 18.85 12.54 -8.88
N GLU A 38 19.59 11.49 -9.24
CA GLU A 38 20.50 10.76 -8.33
C GLU A 38 19.79 10.29 -7.04
N LEU A 39 18.54 9.83 -7.18
CA LEU A 39 17.70 9.36 -6.08
C LEU A 39 17.67 7.83 -6.02
N GLU A 40 18.02 7.28 -4.85
CA GLU A 40 17.81 5.87 -4.56
C GLU A 40 16.33 5.62 -4.19
N PRO A 41 15.64 4.66 -4.85
CA PRO A 41 14.28 4.32 -4.48
C PRO A 41 14.26 3.64 -3.11
N ASN A 42 13.24 3.94 -2.31
CA ASN A 42 12.93 3.13 -1.14
C ASN A 42 12.35 1.77 -1.55
N ASP A 43 12.25 0.83 -0.61
CA ASP A 43 11.79 -0.55 -0.90
C ASP A 43 10.40 -0.59 -1.55
N GLU A 44 9.52 0.34 -1.18
CA GLU A 44 8.17 0.41 -1.73
C GLU A 44 8.15 0.82 -3.21
N LEU A 45 8.94 1.84 -3.56
CA LEU A 45 9.09 2.27 -4.93
C LEU A 45 9.87 1.25 -5.77
N ALA A 46 10.89 0.61 -5.18
CA ALA A 46 11.63 -0.48 -5.82
C ALA A 46 10.72 -1.66 -6.16
N HIS A 47 9.85 -2.07 -5.22
CA HIS A 47 8.85 -3.12 -5.45
C HIS A 47 7.87 -2.74 -6.57
N LEU A 48 7.36 -1.51 -6.56
CA LEU A 48 6.46 -1.05 -7.61
C LEU A 48 7.14 -1.06 -8.99
N LEU A 49 8.41 -0.64 -9.07
CA LEU A 49 9.19 -0.68 -10.31
C LEU A 49 9.42 -2.11 -10.79
N GLU A 50 9.75 -3.03 -9.89
CA GLU A 50 9.91 -4.45 -10.19
C GLU A 50 8.61 -5.01 -10.77
N LYS A 51 7.49 -4.79 -10.06
CA LYS A 51 6.15 -5.18 -10.52
C LYS A 51 5.91 -4.63 -11.91
N LEU A 52 5.95 -3.31 -12.11
CA LEU A 52 5.66 -2.69 -13.41
C LEU A 52 6.58 -3.18 -14.56
N LYS A 53 7.79 -3.67 -14.27
CA LYS A 53 8.72 -4.27 -15.24
C LYS A 53 8.41 -5.74 -15.58
N GLU A 54 7.59 -6.44 -14.80
CA GLU A 54 7.13 -7.81 -15.08
C GLU A 54 6.31 -7.84 -16.40
N LYS A 55 6.91 -8.38 -17.46
CA LYS A 55 6.38 -8.35 -18.84
C LYS A 55 5.12 -9.19 -19.09
N SER A 56 4.74 -10.09 -18.19
CA SER A 56 3.87 -11.22 -18.55
C SER A 56 2.37 -11.03 -18.28
N SER A 57 1.92 -10.23 -17.31
CA SER A 57 0.48 -10.27 -16.96
C SER A 57 -0.07 -9.21 -16.01
N ILE A 58 0.61 -8.08 -15.79
CA ILE A 58 0.06 -7.10 -14.83
C ILE A 58 -1.21 -6.48 -15.39
N ASN A 59 -2.32 -6.76 -14.70
CA ASN A 59 -3.61 -6.14 -14.96
C ASN A 59 -3.87 -5.04 -13.93
N TYR A 60 -4.86 -4.20 -14.22
CA TYR A 60 -5.25 -3.10 -13.35
C TYR A 60 -5.67 -3.57 -11.94
N CYS A 61 -6.30 -4.74 -11.80
CA CYS A 61 -6.74 -5.26 -10.52
C CYS A 61 -5.56 -5.65 -9.61
N ASP A 62 -4.46 -6.13 -10.17
CA ASP A 62 -3.23 -6.37 -9.40
C ASP A 62 -2.58 -5.04 -9.00
N LEU A 63 -2.54 -4.06 -9.91
CA LEU A 63 -1.95 -2.75 -9.63
C LEU A 63 -2.64 -1.98 -8.51
N VAL A 64 -3.97 -2.04 -8.41
CA VAL A 64 -4.67 -1.35 -7.32
C VAL A 64 -4.35 -1.92 -5.94
N TRP A 65 -3.72 -3.09 -5.86
CA TRP A 65 -3.19 -3.68 -4.63
C TRP A 65 -1.74 -3.28 -4.33
N GLU A 66 -1.06 -2.60 -5.25
CA GLU A 66 0.33 -2.22 -5.07
C GLU A 66 0.44 -1.01 -4.16
N PRO A 67 1.10 -1.15 -2.99
CA PRO A 67 1.13 -0.09 -1.98
C PRO A 67 1.85 1.18 -2.46
N GLY A 68 2.80 1.04 -3.40
CA GLY A 68 3.51 2.18 -4.00
C GLY A 68 2.61 3.15 -4.78
N LEU A 69 1.37 2.75 -5.11
CA LEU A 69 0.36 3.64 -5.72
C LEU A 69 -0.56 4.29 -4.68
N TRP A 70 -0.47 3.90 -3.41
CA TRP A 70 -1.38 4.34 -2.38
C TRP A 70 -0.91 5.65 -1.77
N THR A 71 -1.82 6.62 -1.68
CA THR A 71 -1.58 7.81 -0.87
C THR A 71 -1.48 7.43 0.61
N THR A 72 -0.82 8.26 1.42
CA THR A 72 -0.79 8.10 2.89
C THR A 72 -2.19 7.84 3.48
N MET A 73 -3.22 8.56 3.02
CA MET A 73 -4.58 8.37 3.54
C MET A 73 -5.15 7.00 3.20
N VAL A 74 -4.87 6.48 2.01
CA VAL A 74 -5.27 5.11 1.61
C VAL A 74 -4.57 4.08 2.51
N LYS A 75 -3.28 4.24 2.81
CA LYS A 75 -2.54 3.36 3.72
C LYS A 75 -3.10 3.39 5.14
N ILE A 76 -3.37 4.58 5.68
CA ILE A 76 -4.03 4.75 7.00
C ILE A 76 -5.39 4.04 7.03
N HIS A 77 -6.20 4.22 5.98
CA HIS A 77 -7.50 3.56 5.89
C HIS A 77 -7.39 2.04 5.76
N PHE A 78 -6.42 1.54 4.99
CA PHE A 78 -6.19 0.11 4.88
C PHE A 78 -5.82 -0.52 6.22
N VAL A 79 -4.90 0.09 6.99
CA VAL A 79 -4.55 -0.36 8.35
C VAL A 79 -5.79 -0.42 9.26
N ARG A 80 -6.67 0.58 9.17
CA ARG A 80 -7.94 0.61 9.91
C ARG A 80 -8.82 -0.58 9.56
N GLU A 81 -8.95 -0.88 8.28
CA GLU A 81 -9.79 -1.97 7.77
C GLU A 81 -9.24 -3.34 8.16
N VAL A 82 -7.92 -3.52 8.06
CA VAL A 82 -7.24 -4.72 8.53
C VAL A 82 -7.59 -4.96 9.99
N TYR A 83 -7.43 -3.94 10.85
CA TYR A 83 -7.76 -4.04 12.26
C TYR A 83 -9.23 -4.44 12.51
N TRP A 84 -10.20 -3.83 11.81
CA TRP A 84 -11.61 -4.20 11.94
C TRP A 84 -11.95 -5.60 11.43
N SER A 85 -11.11 -6.13 10.55
CA SER A 85 -11.24 -7.48 10.00
C SER A 85 -10.70 -8.56 10.93
N ILE A 86 -9.99 -8.20 12.00
CA ILE A 86 -9.52 -9.10 13.05
C ILE A 86 -10.73 -9.49 13.92
N LYS A 87 -11.38 -10.59 13.57
CA LYS A 87 -12.50 -11.18 14.33
C LYS A 87 -12.32 -12.69 14.43
N GLY A 88 -12.76 -13.27 15.55
CA GLY A 88 -12.75 -14.72 15.74
C GLY A 88 -11.35 -15.34 15.68
N ASP A 89 -11.24 -16.45 14.96
CA ASP A 89 -10.04 -17.26 14.74
C ASP A 89 -8.87 -16.51 14.09
N ARG A 90 -9.15 -15.42 13.38
CA ARG A 90 -8.16 -14.55 12.75
C ARG A 90 -7.13 -14.00 13.72
N LYS A 91 -7.52 -13.75 14.96
CA LYS A 91 -6.61 -13.20 15.98
C LYS A 91 -5.46 -14.15 16.28
N SER A 92 -5.74 -15.44 16.48
CA SER A 92 -4.70 -16.43 16.79
C SER A 92 -3.75 -16.65 15.62
N VAL A 93 -4.23 -16.54 14.38
CA VAL A 93 -3.37 -16.58 13.19
C VAL A 93 -2.33 -15.45 13.23
N LEU A 94 -2.75 -14.23 13.56
CA LEU A 94 -1.84 -13.08 13.63
C LEU A 94 -0.86 -13.16 14.80
N GLU A 95 -1.28 -13.73 15.94
CA GLU A 95 -0.41 -13.96 17.11
C GLU A 95 0.76 -14.91 16.77
N ASN A 96 0.53 -15.84 15.85
CA ASN A 96 1.54 -16.81 15.40
C ASN A 96 2.24 -16.41 14.08
N THR A 97 1.96 -15.22 13.55
CA THR A 97 2.59 -14.71 12.33
C THR A 97 3.70 -13.74 12.68
N ASN A 98 4.81 -13.80 11.93
CA ASN A 98 5.94 -12.89 12.10
C ASN A 98 5.51 -11.41 12.04
N PRO A 99 6.10 -10.55 12.87
CA PRO A 99 5.81 -9.11 12.88
C PRO A 99 6.29 -8.40 11.61
N LEU A 100 5.85 -7.14 11.42
CA LEU A 100 6.24 -6.28 10.28
C LEU A 100 7.65 -5.68 10.44
N GLY A 101 8.31 -5.93 11.56
CA GLY A 101 9.65 -5.39 11.84
C GLY A 101 9.67 -3.88 12.09
N ILE A 102 8.58 -3.31 12.59
CA ILE A 102 8.46 -1.87 12.91
C ILE A 102 8.97 -1.52 14.32
N LYS A 103 9.61 -2.46 15.03
CA LYS A 103 10.20 -2.29 16.37
C LYS A 103 11.10 -1.05 16.50
N THR A 104 11.93 -0.77 15.49
CA THR A 104 12.81 0.41 15.48
C THR A 104 11.99 1.70 15.45
N PHE A 105 10.93 1.75 14.64
CA PHE A 105 9.97 2.85 14.60
C PHE A 105 9.20 3.01 15.92
N MET A 106 8.72 1.90 16.52
CA MET A 106 8.08 1.92 17.84
C MET A 106 8.99 2.53 18.90
N THR A 107 10.27 2.12 18.91
CA THR A 107 11.27 2.63 19.84
C THR A 107 11.54 4.12 19.62
N LYS A 108 11.62 4.56 18.35
CA LYS A 108 11.76 6.00 18.01
C LYS A 108 10.62 6.83 18.59
N LEU A 109 9.40 6.32 18.62
CA LEU A 109 8.22 7.00 19.19
C LEU A 109 8.11 6.90 20.74
N GLY A 110 9.09 6.28 21.40
CA GLY A 110 9.15 6.16 22.85
C GLY A 110 8.46 4.92 23.43
N TYR A 111 8.23 3.88 22.63
CA TYR A 111 7.61 2.63 23.08
C TYR A 111 8.67 1.54 23.28
N SER A 112 8.37 0.58 24.17
CA SER A 112 9.35 -0.46 24.49
C SER A 112 9.56 -1.43 23.33
N SER A 113 10.82 -1.76 23.09
CA SER A 113 11.27 -2.57 21.95
C SER A 113 10.84 -4.05 22.08
N ASN A 114 10.36 -4.49 23.24
CA ASN A 114 9.84 -5.85 23.48
C ASN A 114 8.37 -6.05 23.10
N GLN A 115 7.74 -5.05 22.48
CA GLN A 115 6.29 -5.07 22.21
C GLN A 115 5.91 -5.72 20.88
N GLU A 116 6.81 -5.79 19.90
CA GLU A 116 6.50 -6.36 18.59
C GLU A 116 6.92 -7.84 18.55
N LYS A 117 6.04 -8.75 18.98
CA LYS A 117 6.30 -10.20 18.97
C LYS A 117 5.62 -10.89 17.79
N SER A 118 4.57 -10.27 17.26
CA SER A 118 3.69 -10.86 16.25
C SER A 118 3.15 -9.81 15.27
N LEU A 119 2.56 -10.27 14.17
CA LEU A 119 1.82 -9.41 13.25
C LEU A 119 0.65 -8.71 13.95
N LEU A 120 0.03 -9.37 14.95
CA LEU A 120 -1.03 -8.75 15.75
C LEU A 120 -0.50 -7.51 16.48
N ASP A 121 0.65 -7.61 17.14
CA ASP A 121 1.26 -6.48 17.86
C ASP A 121 1.54 -5.31 16.92
N SER A 122 2.05 -5.62 15.73
CA SER A 122 2.32 -4.65 14.66
C SER A 122 1.03 -3.89 14.29
N ILE A 123 -0.05 -4.63 14.00
CA ILE A 123 -1.34 -4.04 13.59
C ILE A 123 -1.98 -3.24 14.74
N LEU A 124 -1.93 -3.74 15.99
CA LEU A 124 -2.46 -3.04 17.16
C LEU A 124 -1.72 -1.71 17.37
N PHE A 125 -0.40 -1.72 17.21
CA PHE A 125 0.39 -0.50 17.29
C PHE A 125 0.03 0.49 16.19
N LEU A 126 -0.01 0.04 14.93
CA LEU A 126 -0.38 0.88 13.78
C LEU A 126 -1.79 1.46 13.95
N ARG A 127 -2.77 0.66 14.39
CA ARG A 127 -4.11 1.15 14.70
C ARG A 127 -4.06 2.27 15.74
N LYS A 128 -3.30 2.11 16.82
CA LYS A 128 -3.25 3.08 17.90
C LYS A 128 -2.56 4.39 17.47
N ARG A 129 -1.47 4.30 16.71
CA ARG A 129 -0.58 5.45 16.47
C ARG A 129 -0.73 6.09 15.11
N VAL A 130 -1.07 5.30 14.09
CA VAL A 130 -1.26 5.75 12.71
C VAL A 130 -2.74 6.00 12.39
N VAL A 131 -3.68 5.34 13.08
CA VAL A 131 -5.12 5.43 12.73
C VAL A 131 -5.99 6.14 13.76
N ALA A 132 -5.83 5.87 15.06
CA ALA A 132 -6.79 6.31 16.08
C ALA A 132 -6.77 7.83 16.31
N HIS A 133 -7.97 8.43 16.38
CA HIS A 133 -8.17 9.88 16.52
C HIS A 133 -7.83 10.46 17.90
N GLN A 134 -7.94 9.66 18.97
CA GLN A 134 -7.82 10.14 20.36
C GLN A 134 -6.48 9.80 21.03
N ASP A 135 -5.67 8.95 20.40
CA ASP A 135 -4.40 8.52 20.97
C ASP A 135 -3.28 9.50 20.63
N THR A 136 -2.45 9.84 21.62
CA THR A 136 -1.23 10.63 21.43
C THR A 136 -0.35 10.00 20.36
N THR A 137 0.27 10.84 19.53
CA THR A 137 1.03 10.39 18.37
C THR A 137 2.33 9.66 18.77
N TYR A 138 2.98 10.11 19.84
CA TYR A 138 4.19 9.53 20.43
C TYR A 138 4.22 9.78 21.95
N LEU A 139 5.08 9.08 22.69
CA LEU A 139 5.30 9.32 24.13
C LEU A 139 6.53 10.18 24.38
N SER A 140 7.67 9.78 23.82
CA SER A 140 8.94 10.47 23.89
C SER A 140 9.67 10.22 22.58
N TYR A 141 9.53 11.16 21.64
CA TYR A 141 10.14 11.01 20.32
C TYR A 141 11.62 11.38 20.40
N ASN A 142 12.49 10.46 19.97
CA ASN A 142 13.95 10.59 20.06
C ASN A 142 14.61 11.14 18.76
N GLY A 143 13.82 11.62 17.79
CA GLY A 143 14.32 12.22 16.54
C GLY A 143 14.01 13.71 16.42
N ASP A 144 14.19 14.27 15.22
CA ASP A 144 13.86 15.68 14.96
C ASP A 144 12.34 15.90 15.02
N LYS A 145 11.87 16.72 15.96
CA LYS A 145 10.45 17.02 16.16
C LYS A 145 9.77 17.58 14.90
N ASN A 146 10.52 18.17 13.97
CA ASN A 146 9.98 18.60 12.67
C ASN A 146 9.56 17.42 11.78
N GLU A 147 10.14 16.23 11.99
CA GLU A 147 9.78 15.00 11.27
C GLU A 147 8.50 14.37 11.81
N VAL A 148 8.25 14.51 13.11
CA VAL A 148 7.02 14.06 13.76
C VAL A 148 6.06 15.24 13.87
N GLY A 149 5.37 15.50 12.78
CA GLY A 149 4.23 16.41 12.80
C GLY A 149 3.11 15.93 13.73
N GLU A 150 2.19 16.83 14.08
CA GLU A 150 1.06 16.55 14.97
C GLU A 150 0.00 15.63 14.31
N SER A 151 0.05 15.47 12.99
CA SER A 151 -0.93 14.73 12.21
C SER A 151 -0.57 13.25 12.04
N LYS A 152 -1.58 12.38 11.94
CA LYS A 152 -1.41 10.95 11.64
C LYS A 152 -0.74 10.70 10.29
N ARG A 153 -0.92 11.63 9.34
CA ARG A 153 -0.22 11.62 8.06
C ARG A 153 1.30 11.73 8.25
N SER A 154 1.76 12.63 9.13
CA SER A 154 3.18 12.80 9.41
C SER A 154 3.80 11.55 10.02
N VAL A 155 3.04 10.84 10.86
CA VAL A 155 3.45 9.57 11.49
C VAL A 155 3.58 8.46 10.47
N GLU A 156 2.60 8.35 9.58
CA GLU A 156 2.64 7.35 8.50
C GLU A 156 3.82 7.62 7.56
N LEU A 157 4.06 8.88 7.20
CA LEU A 157 5.22 9.25 6.39
C LEU A 157 6.55 8.93 7.10
N LEU A 158 6.64 9.16 8.41
CA LEU A 158 7.82 8.78 9.18
C LEU A 158 8.01 7.25 9.25
N LEU A 159 6.91 6.50 9.38
CA LEU A 159 6.94 5.05 9.33
C LEU A 159 7.46 4.59 7.97
N GLN A 160 6.93 5.15 6.87
CA GLN A 160 7.38 4.85 5.51
C GLN A 160 8.87 5.18 5.31
N LYS A 161 9.38 6.27 5.92
CA LYS A 161 10.82 6.57 5.92
C LYS A 161 11.66 5.58 6.73
N THR A 162 11.08 4.97 7.76
CA THR A 162 11.80 4.08 8.69
C THR A 162 11.76 2.61 8.26
N LYS A 163 10.66 2.17 7.65
CA LYS A 163 10.42 0.79 7.18
C LYS A 163 9.47 0.87 5.98
N ALA A 164 9.98 1.17 4.79
CA ALA A 164 9.15 1.48 3.61
C ALA A 164 8.32 0.28 3.12
N ASP A 165 8.87 -0.91 3.25
CA ASP A 165 8.29 -2.20 2.88
C ASP A 165 7.19 -2.70 3.84
N TYR A 166 6.90 -2.03 4.96
CA TYR A 166 5.88 -2.50 5.92
C TYR A 166 4.50 -2.68 5.27
N MET A 167 4.15 -1.83 4.30
CA MET A 167 2.90 -1.96 3.56
C MET A 167 2.90 -3.16 2.61
N ILE A 168 4.04 -3.45 1.97
CA ILE A 168 4.20 -4.62 1.10
C ILE A 168 4.00 -5.89 1.91
N GLU A 169 4.68 -5.99 3.05
CA GLU A 169 4.56 -7.12 3.96
C GLU A 169 3.13 -7.28 4.46
N LEU A 170 2.52 -6.19 4.95
CA LEU A 170 1.15 -6.21 5.46
C LEU A 170 0.17 -6.68 4.37
N VAL A 171 0.23 -6.12 3.16
CA VAL A 171 -0.63 -6.52 2.04
C VAL A 171 -0.42 -7.99 1.69
N SER A 172 0.83 -8.46 1.63
CA SER A 172 1.16 -9.85 1.37
C SER A 172 0.54 -10.81 2.39
N HIS A 173 0.60 -10.46 3.68
CA HIS A 173 -0.06 -11.25 4.72
C HIS A 173 -1.58 -11.27 4.57
N ILE A 174 -2.19 -10.10 4.37
CA ILE A 174 -3.64 -9.95 4.26
C ILE A 174 -4.20 -10.71 3.04
N ARG A 175 -3.53 -10.63 1.89
CA ARG A 175 -3.89 -11.40 0.69
C ARG A 175 -3.78 -12.90 0.90
N ARG A 176 -2.69 -13.39 1.52
CA ARG A 176 -2.51 -14.82 1.82
C ARG A 176 -3.59 -15.38 2.73
N LEU A 177 -4.09 -14.57 3.65
CA LEU A 177 -5.16 -14.93 4.56
C LEU A 177 -6.56 -14.87 3.91
N GLY A 178 -6.65 -14.37 2.66
CA GLY A 178 -7.93 -14.14 1.98
C GLY A 178 -8.79 -13.08 2.67
N TRP A 179 -8.16 -12.21 3.48
CA TRP A 179 -8.86 -11.11 4.15
C TRP A 179 -8.84 -9.90 3.23
N LEU A 180 -9.97 -9.20 3.12
CA LEU A 180 -10.11 -8.04 2.25
C LEU A 180 -9.78 -8.37 0.78
N ILE A 181 -10.77 -8.84 0.03
CA ILE A 181 -10.58 -9.28 -1.36
C ILE A 181 -10.52 -8.09 -2.33
N GLU A 182 -11.14 -6.97 -1.96
CA GLU A 182 -11.17 -5.74 -2.76
C GLU A 182 -10.07 -4.76 -2.35
N SER A 183 -9.44 -4.13 -3.35
CA SER A 183 -8.44 -3.08 -3.10
C SER A 183 -9.04 -1.92 -2.32
N PRO A 184 -8.29 -1.31 -1.37
CA PRO A 184 -8.75 -0.16 -0.61
C PRO A 184 -9.08 1.05 -1.49
N ILE A 185 -8.47 1.18 -2.67
CA ILE A 185 -8.77 2.27 -3.62
C ILE A 185 -10.17 2.10 -4.21
N LEU A 186 -10.52 0.89 -4.65
CA LEU A 186 -11.82 0.61 -5.27
C LEU A 186 -12.95 0.61 -4.24
N ARG A 187 -12.66 0.09 -3.05
CA ARG A 187 -13.63 0.03 -1.94
C ARG A 187 -14.10 1.40 -1.47
N SER A 188 -13.24 2.42 -1.56
CA SER A 188 -13.63 3.81 -1.30
C SER A 188 -14.60 4.39 -2.35
N LYS A 189 -14.67 3.78 -3.54
CA LYS A 189 -15.57 4.15 -4.64
C LYS A 189 -16.87 3.33 -4.64
N THR A 190 -16.90 2.14 -4.04
CA THR A 190 -18.07 1.25 -4.02
C THR A 190 -18.99 1.48 -2.81
N GLN A 191 -20.19 1.97 -3.14
CA GLN A 191 -21.51 1.77 -2.51
C GLN A 191 -21.80 2.16 -1.05
N TYR A 192 -20.89 2.13 -0.08
CA TYR A 192 -21.29 2.47 1.30
C TYR A 192 -21.68 3.96 1.46
N MET A 193 -21.15 4.85 0.61
CA MET A 193 -21.53 6.26 0.53
C MET A 193 -22.77 6.52 -0.34
N GLU A 194 -23.23 5.55 -1.15
CA GLU A 194 -24.47 5.71 -1.93
C GLU A 194 -25.69 5.76 -1.02
N ALA A 195 -25.72 4.94 0.04
CA ALA A 195 -26.77 4.94 1.05
C ALA A 195 -26.93 6.32 1.74
N PHE A 196 -25.84 7.08 1.89
CA PHE A 196 -25.86 8.44 2.44
C PHE A 196 -26.14 9.54 1.40
N ARG A 197 -26.07 9.24 0.10
CA ARG A 197 -26.47 10.17 -0.96
C ARG A 197 -27.99 10.14 -1.21
N GLN A 198 -28.65 9.02 -0.91
CA GLN A 198 -30.10 8.86 -1.09
C GLN A 198 -30.93 9.52 0.02
N SER A 199 -30.33 9.95 1.15
CA SER A 199 -31.03 10.65 2.23
C SER A 199 -31.21 12.17 2.02
N LYS A 200 -30.83 12.68 0.84
CA LYS A 200 -31.15 14.05 0.40
C LYS A 200 -32.06 14.00 -0.82
N LYS A 201 -33.32 13.61 -0.62
CA LYS A 201 -34.45 13.99 -1.48
C LYS A 201 -35.67 14.20 -0.59
#